data_AF-A0A1Y3YUT1-F1
#
_entry.id   AF-A0A1Y3YUT1-F1
#
_cell.length_a   1.000
_cell.length_b   1.000
_cell.length_c   1.000
_cell.angle_alpha   90.00
_cell.angle_beta   90.00
_cell.angle_gamma   90.00
#
_symmetry.space_group_name_H-M   'P 1'
#
loop_
_entity.id
_entity.type
_entity.pdbx_description
1 polymer ?
#
loop_
_entity_poly.entity_id
_entity_poly.type
_entity_poly.pdbx_seq_one_letter_code
_entity_poly.pdbx_strand_id
1 'polypeptide(L)'
;MGTGFSRRSGQATVNVNRVSEDSIEVTATCDSLTRQVLILTEENIRIRNELFKEKEKPPPEVVHEPTGFQWFQIWIGRTAVAALLLGILRRRFINP
;
A
#
# COMPACT_ATOMS: atom_id res chain seq x y z
N MET A 1 -22.77 -27.19 48.11
CA MET A 1 -21.47 -27.64 47.58
C MET A 1 -21.75 -28.35 46.26
N GLY A 2 -21.73 -27.61 45.14
CA GLY A 2 -22.19 -28.10 43.83
C GLY A 2 -21.12 -28.91 43.10
N THR A 3 -21.49 -30.05 42.53
CA THR A 3 -20.62 -30.87 41.68
C THR A 3 -20.55 -30.26 40.29
N GLY A 4 -19.38 -29.80 39.87
CA GLY A 4 -19.12 -29.39 38.48
C GLY A 4 -18.56 -30.55 37.67
N PHE A 5 -19.06 -30.74 36.45
CA PHE A 5 -18.53 -31.73 35.50
C PHE A 5 -17.91 -31.01 34.31
N SER A 6 -16.61 -31.17 34.13
CA SER A 6 -15.90 -30.71 32.94
C SER A 6 -15.51 -31.89 32.07
N ARG A 7 -15.89 -31.88 30.79
CA ARG A 7 -15.45 -32.89 29.81
C ARG A 7 -14.78 -32.19 28.65
N ARG A 8 -13.53 -32.60 28.38
CA ARG A 8 -12.75 -32.16 27.22
C ARG A 8 -12.77 -33.25 26.15
N SER A 9 -13.09 -32.87 24.92
CA SER A 9 -12.95 -33.74 23.75
C SER A 9 -12.18 -32.97 22.68
N GLY A 10 -10.90 -33.32 22.52
CA GLY A 10 -9.97 -32.60 21.63
C GLY A 10 -9.81 -31.12 22.00
N GLN A 11 -10.24 -30.27 21.07
CA GLN A 11 -10.22 -28.80 21.13
C GLN A 11 -11.54 -28.20 21.63
N ALA A 12 -12.48 -29.02 22.08
CA ALA A 12 -13.72 -28.55 22.68
C ALA A 12 -13.72 -28.88 24.17
N THR A 13 -14.01 -27.87 24.99
CA THR A 13 -14.19 -28.01 26.43
C THR A 13 -15.62 -27.63 26.78
N VAL A 14 -16.34 -28.54 27.42
CA VAL A 14 -17.67 -28.28 27.96
C VAL A 14 -17.56 -28.26 29.48
N ASN A 15 -17.87 -27.12 30.07
CA ASN A 15 -17.96 -26.93 31.51
C ASN A 15 -19.44 -26.89 31.90
N VAL A 16 -19.83 -27.77 32.82
CA VAL A 16 -21.19 -27.80 33.37
C VAL A 16 -21.08 -27.44 34.83
N ASN A 17 -21.57 -26.25 35.18
CA ASN A 17 -21.59 -25.77 36.55
C ASN A 17 -23.04 -25.76 37.07
N ARG A 18 -23.24 -26.28 38.27
CA ARG A 18 -24.55 -26.27 38.92
C ARG A 18 -24.63 -25.05 39.83
N VAL A 19 -25.36 -24.02 39.37
CA VAL A 19 -25.47 -22.74 40.08
C VAL A 19 -26.55 -22.83 41.19
N SER A 20 -27.62 -23.61 40.97
CA SER A 20 -28.74 -23.80 41.92
C SER A 20 -29.35 -25.22 41.83
N GLU A 21 -30.32 -25.56 42.70
CA GLU A 21 -31.02 -26.87 42.65
C GLU A 21 -31.70 -27.15 41.29
N ASP A 22 -32.21 -26.10 40.61
CA ASP A 22 -32.95 -26.22 39.33
C ASP A 22 -32.25 -25.61 38.10
N SER A 23 -31.06 -25.02 38.22
CA SER A 23 -30.38 -24.37 37.09
C SER A 23 -28.99 -24.93 36.81
N ILE A 24 -28.77 -25.30 35.56
CA ILE A 24 -27.52 -25.83 35.03
C ILE A 24 -26.97 -24.82 34.03
N GLU A 25 -25.79 -24.29 34.29
CA GLU A 25 -25.06 -23.44 33.36
C GLU A 25 -24.09 -24.30 32.55
N VAL A 26 -24.27 -24.32 31.23
CA VAL A 26 -23.44 -25.10 30.30
C VAL A 26 -22.63 -24.14 29.45
N THR A 27 -21.31 -24.11 29.65
CA THR A 27 -20.38 -23.33 28.85
C THR A 27 -19.64 -24.25 27.90
N ALA A 28 -19.91 -24.14 26.60
CA ALA A 28 -19.18 -24.86 25.56
C ALA A 28 -18.17 -23.92 24.89
N THR A 29 -16.88 -24.20 25.05
CA THR A 29 -15.79 -23.46 24.40
C THR A 29 -15.18 -24.34 23.31
N CYS A 30 -15.15 -23.87 22.07
CA CYS A 30 -14.60 -24.61 20.93
C CYS A 30 -13.38 -23.85 20.37
N ASP A 31 -12.18 -24.44 20.51
CA ASP A 31 -10.91 -23.82 20.09
C ASP A 31 -10.79 -23.70 18.55
N SER A 32 -11.76 -24.22 17.79
CA SER A 32 -11.78 -24.11 16.33
C SER A 32 -11.94 -22.67 15.84
N LEU A 33 -12.68 -21.82 16.57
CA LEU A 33 -12.82 -20.40 16.25
C LEU A 33 -11.53 -19.65 16.56
N THR A 34 -10.94 -19.90 17.73
CA THR A 34 -9.68 -19.29 18.16
C THR A 34 -8.55 -19.62 17.18
N ARG A 35 -8.51 -20.86 16.68
CA ARG A 35 -7.55 -21.29 15.66
C ARG A 35 -7.77 -20.55 14.33
N GLN A 36 -9.02 -20.39 13.90
CA GLN A 36 -9.34 -19.63 12.69
C GLN A 36 -8.93 -18.17 12.81
N VAL A 37 -9.17 -17.53 13.95
CA VAL A 37 -8.76 -16.13 14.19
C VAL A 37 -7.24 -15.99 14.12
N LEU A 38 -6.48 -16.93 14.69
CA LEU A 38 -5.02 -16.92 14.62
C LEU A 38 -4.52 -16.99 13.16
N ILE A 39 -5.05 -17.93 12.38
CA ILE A 39 -4.69 -18.10 10.96
C ILE A 39 -5.06 -16.85 10.15
N LEU A 40 -6.26 -16.32 10.34
CA LEU A 40 -6.72 -15.10 9.67
C LEU A 40 -5.83 -13.90 10.00
N THR A 41 -5.35 -13.81 11.23
CA THR A 41 -4.46 -12.72 11.67
C THR A 41 -3.10 -12.82 10.97
N GLU A 42 -2.55 -14.02 10.84
CA GLU A 42 -1.29 -14.26 10.15
C GLU A 42 -1.37 -13.91 8.65
N GLU A 43 -2.43 -14.34 7.96
CA GLU A 43 -2.67 -13.97 6.57
C GLU A 43 -2.87 -12.46 6.39
N ASN A 44 -3.56 -11.80 7.32
CA ASN A 44 -3.72 -10.34 7.28
C ASN A 44 -2.37 -9.61 7.37
N ILE A 45 -1.49 -10.07 8.27
CA ILE A 45 -0.14 -9.51 8.42
C ILE A 45 0.68 -9.75 7.15
N ARG A 46 0.60 -10.94 6.55
CA ARG A 46 1.30 -11.25 5.30
C ARG A 46 0.85 -10.33 4.16
N ILE A 47 -0.46 -10.25 3.90
CA ILE A 47 -1.02 -9.39 2.84
C ILE A 47 -0.60 -7.94 3.05
N ARG A 48 -0.65 -7.46 4.30
CA ARG A 48 -0.27 -6.09 4.64
C ARG A 48 1.21 -5.84 4.34
N ASN A 49 2.09 -6.79 4.67
CA ASN A 49 3.53 -6.68 4.39
C ASN A 49 3.83 -6.69 2.89
N GLU A 50 3.14 -7.51 2.11
CA GLU A 50 3.26 -7.52 0.64
C GLU A 50 2.80 -6.19 0.04
N LEU A 51 1.68 -5.66 0.52
CA LEU A 51 1.15 -4.36 0.08
C LEU A 51 2.09 -3.20 0.44
N PHE A 52 2.70 -3.23 1.64
CA PHE A 52 3.69 -2.23 2.04
C PHE A 52 4.94 -2.28 1.17
N LYS A 53 5.44 -3.48 0.86
CA LYS A 53 6.60 -3.68 -0.02
C LYS A 53 6.32 -3.19 -1.44
N GLU A 54 5.08 -3.32 -1.91
CA GLU A 54 4.67 -2.76 -3.20
C GLU A 54 4.59 -1.22 -3.16
N LYS A 55 4.13 -0.63 -2.05
CA LYS A 55 4.11 0.83 -1.87
C LYS A 55 5.49 1.45 -1.67
N GLU A 56 6.49 0.66 -1.28
CA GLU A 56 7.87 1.09 -1.09
C GLU A 56 8.65 1.24 -2.40
N LYS A 57 8.05 0.89 -3.55
CA LYS A 57 8.60 1.24 -4.86
C LYS A 57 8.83 2.76 -4.87
N PRO A 58 10.06 3.23 -5.15
CA PRO A 58 10.35 4.66 -5.16
C PRO A 58 9.37 5.34 -6.11
N PRO A 59 8.86 6.54 -5.75
CA PRO A 59 7.97 7.29 -6.62
C PRO A 59 8.59 7.36 -8.01
N PRO A 60 7.79 7.17 -9.08
CA PRO A 60 8.31 7.16 -10.44
C PRO A 60 9.19 8.37 -10.60
N GLU A 61 10.46 8.13 -10.94
CA GLU A 61 11.44 9.19 -11.14
C GLU A 61 10.79 10.16 -12.12
N VAL A 62 10.39 11.32 -11.60
CA VAL A 62 9.69 12.33 -12.38
C VAL A 62 10.76 12.88 -13.30
N VAL A 63 10.93 12.23 -14.45
CA VAL A 63 11.76 12.74 -15.53
C VAL A 63 11.10 14.07 -15.86
N HIS A 64 11.77 15.16 -15.49
CA HIS A 64 11.31 16.50 -15.81
C HIS A 64 11.53 16.69 -17.30
N GLU A 65 10.65 16.12 -18.10
CA GLU A 65 10.60 16.41 -19.52
C GLU A 65 10.36 17.92 -19.65
N PRO A 66 11.19 18.63 -20.43
CA PRO A 66 10.97 20.05 -20.64
C PRO A 66 9.56 20.22 -21.18
N THR A 67 8.76 21.04 -20.49
CA THR A 67 7.40 21.36 -20.93
C THR A 67 7.48 21.84 -22.38
N GLY A 68 6.56 21.42 -23.26
CA GLY A 68 6.65 21.74 -24.71
C GLY A 68 6.83 23.23 -25.01
N PHE A 69 6.43 24.10 -24.09
CA PHE A 69 6.67 25.54 -24.12
C PHE A 69 8.15 25.95 -23.89
N GLN A 70 8.88 25.29 -22.99
CA GLN A 70 10.32 25.51 -22.79
C GLN A 70 11.12 25.10 -24.04
N TRP A 71 10.70 24.02 -24.70
CA TRP A 71 11.30 23.60 -25.97
C TRP A 71 11.13 24.68 -27.05
N PHE A 72 9.93 25.26 -27.16
CA PHE A 72 9.66 26.33 -28.11
C PHE A 72 10.52 27.59 -27.87
N GLN A 73 10.74 27.97 -26.60
CA GLN A 73 11.59 29.11 -26.24
C GLN A 73 13.06 28.91 -26.67
N ILE A 74 13.61 27.71 -26.43
CA ILE A 74 14.98 27.38 -26.84
C ILE A 74 15.13 27.44 -28.36
N TRP A 75 14.12 26.95 -29.10
CA TRP A 75 14.12 26.97 -30.55
C TRP A 75 14.02 28.39 -31.14
N ILE A 76 13.12 29.23 -30.62
CA ILE A 76 13.01 30.64 -31.06
C ILE A 76 14.29 31.43 -30.76
N GLY A 77 14.90 31.22 -29.60
CA GLY A 77 16.16 31.87 -29.26
C GLY A 77 17.27 31.54 -30.27
N ARG A 78 17.40 30.26 -30.64
CA ARG A 78 18.40 29.82 -31.62
C ARG A 78 18.14 30.36 -33.02
N THR A 79 16.88 30.38 -33.48
CA THR A 79 16.54 30.90 -34.81
C THR A 79 16.76 32.42 -34.90
N ALA A 80 16.44 33.16 -33.83
CA ALA A 80 16.69 34.59 -33.75
C ALA A 80 18.19 34.93 -33.83
N VAL A 81 19.04 34.23 -33.09
CA VAL A 81 20.51 34.42 -33.14
C VAL A 81 21.06 34.11 -34.53
N ALA A 82 20.61 33.02 -35.15
CA ALA A 82 21.03 32.66 -36.51
C ALA A 82 20.63 33.74 -37.54
N ALA A 83 19.41 34.27 -37.46
CA ALA A 83 18.95 35.34 -38.33
C ALA A 83 19.74 36.64 -38.12
N LEU A 84 20.11 36.96 -36.87
CA LEU A 84 20.89 38.14 -36.53
C LEU A 84 22.32 38.04 -37.11
N LEU A 85 22.97 36.89 -36.97
CA LEU A 85 24.28 36.62 -37.56
C LEU A 85 24.25 36.71 -39.10
N LEU A 86 23.23 36.13 -39.73
CA LEU A 86 23.03 36.24 -41.18
C LEU A 86 22.78 37.69 -41.61
N GLY A 87 22.04 38.47 -40.82
CA GLY A 87 21.82 39.90 -41.06
C GLY A 87 23.11 40.72 -40.99
N ILE A 88 23.97 40.45 -40.01
CA ILE A 88 25.28 41.09 -39.87
C ILE A 88 26.19 40.72 -41.05
N LEU A 89 26.27 39.43 -41.41
CA LEU A 89 27.05 38.97 -42.56
C LEU A 89 26.54 39.60 -43.86
N ARG A 90 25.22 39.65 -44.07
CA ARG A 90 24.62 40.30 -45.23
C ARG A 90 24.99 41.78 -45.28
N ARG A 91 24.91 42.51 -44.18
CA ARG A 91 25.33 43.92 -44.12
C ARG A 91 26.82 44.08 -44.40
N ARG A 92 27.67 43.19 -43.87
CA ARG A 92 29.13 43.24 -44.03
C ARG A 92 29.61 42.94 -45.45
N PHE A 93 28.94 42.02 -46.16
CA PHE A 93 29.41 41.49 -47.44
C PHE A 93 28.66 42.00 -48.67
N ILE A 94 27.39 42.42 -48.54
CA ILE A 94 26.58 42.86 -49.69
C ILE A 94 26.46 44.39 -49.80
N ASN A 95 26.57 45.13 -48.69
CA ASN A 95 26.62 46.61 -48.69
C ASN A 95 27.91 47.08 -47.99
N PRO A 96 29.06 47.13 -48.68
CA PRO A 96 30.24 47.78 -48.13
C PRO A 96 30.00 49.28 -47.89
#